data_AF-A0A7C7HMH2-F1
#
_entry.id   AF-A0A7C7HMH2-F1
#
_cell.length_a   1.000
_cell.length_b   1.000
_cell.length_c   1.000
_cell.angle_alpha   90.00
_cell.angle_beta   90.00
_cell.angle_gamma   90.00
#
_symmetry.space_group_name_H-M   'P 1'
#
loop_
_entity.id
_entity.type
_entity.pdbx_description
1 polymer ?
#
loop_
_entity_poly.entity_id
_entity_poly.type
_entity_poly.pdbx_seq_one_letter_code
_entity_poly.pdbx_strand_id
1 'polypeptide(L)'
;MVVYINTDGTGVGFMGVGGSHSLEKFVNEVASEVKDPVQDVTLQKRIRSRLRISGNKDAERDDLRIYPLGSGSDYTAFIHHAGVPALNIGFGGESGGGSYHSIFDSYDHYKRFSDGDYIYGTTLAKVNGRLVLRLSEADILPFRFMNMAENIGTFIESNKKLAKTVAEKTKRRNRLLNEKAFTISANPKKTYLPPKRLDDVPEFDFTPLEAAHQRLKTSAMNYEKALSSMKKGSMSAEIKIQVNRLLKDVEQAMTREEGLPRRNWFRNMIYAPGFYTGYGVKTLPGIREGLEERKWDETHLFIGEVTKALDRASAKINAATDILKAE
;
A
#
# COMPACT_ATOMS: atom_id res chain seq x y z
N MET A 1 1.34 -5.84 19.91
CA MET A 1 0.31 -5.24 19.04
C MET A 1 0.13 -6.08 17.79
N VAL A 2 -1.12 -6.28 17.35
CA VAL A 2 -1.50 -7.15 16.22
C VAL A 2 -1.74 -6.34 14.95
N VAL A 3 -2.60 -5.32 15.04
CA VAL A 3 -2.89 -4.35 13.99
C VAL A 3 -3.01 -2.97 14.65
N TYR A 4 -2.63 -1.91 13.93
CA TYR A 4 -2.94 -0.53 14.28
C TYR A 4 -4.04 0.02 13.36
N ILE A 5 -5.18 0.46 13.92
CA ILE A 5 -6.28 1.06 13.16
C ILE A 5 -6.30 2.55 13.44
N ASN A 6 -6.12 3.34 12.40
CA ASN A 6 -6.12 4.79 12.43
C ASN A 6 -7.39 5.35 11.82
N THR A 7 -7.89 6.41 12.44
CA THR A 7 -8.81 7.35 11.81
C THR A 7 -8.44 8.74 12.28
N ASP A 8 -8.28 9.67 11.33
CA ASP A 8 -7.79 11.02 11.59
C ASP A 8 -8.83 12.05 11.13
N GLY A 9 -9.28 11.92 9.87
CA GLY A 9 -10.35 12.74 9.31
C GLY A 9 -11.57 11.93 8.86
N THR A 10 -12.75 12.52 8.99
CA THR A 10 -13.99 12.03 8.36
C THR A 10 -14.84 13.19 7.85
N GLY A 11 -15.50 12.97 6.72
CA GLY A 11 -16.45 13.90 6.12
C GLY A 11 -17.46 13.15 5.26
N VAL A 12 -18.20 13.89 4.45
CA VAL A 12 -19.23 13.32 3.57
C VAL A 12 -18.59 12.62 2.37
N GLY A 13 -19.06 11.40 2.07
CA GLY A 13 -18.84 10.77 0.76
C GLY A 13 -18.45 9.30 0.82
N PHE A 14 -17.37 8.97 0.11
CA PHE A 14 -16.93 7.59 -0.09
C PHE A 14 -15.98 7.16 1.03
N MET A 15 -16.08 5.90 1.44
CA MET A 15 -15.10 5.32 2.35
C MET A 15 -13.76 5.17 1.63
N GLY A 16 -12.71 5.78 2.17
CA GLY A 16 -11.33 5.59 1.76
C GLY A 16 -10.60 4.68 2.74
N VAL A 17 -9.82 3.73 2.22
CA VAL A 17 -9.06 2.78 3.03
C VAL A 17 -7.64 2.67 2.47
N GLY A 18 -6.65 2.93 3.31
CA GLY A 18 -5.26 2.60 3.04
C GLY A 18 -4.68 1.71 4.10
N GLY A 19 -3.71 0.88 3.76
CA GLY A 19 -3.10 0.00 4.76
C GLY A 19 -2.23 -1.12 4.25
N SER A 20 -1.93 -2.02 5.18
CA SER A 20 -1.34 -3.33 4.90
C SER A 20 -2.24 -4.16 4.02
N HIS A 21 -1.74 -4.60 2.88
CA HIS A 21 -2.56 -5.33 1.88
C HIS A 21 -2.93 -6.75 2.34
N SER A 22 -2.31 -7.26 3.39
CA SER A 22 -2.75 -8.47 4.10
C SER A 22 -4.13 -8.31 4.76
N LEU A 23 -4.59 -7.07 4.97
CA LEU A 23 -5.90 -6.72 5.54
C LEU A 23 -6.92 -6.31 4.46
N GLU A 24 -6.55 -6.29 3.18
CA GLU A 24 -7.44 -5.82 2.09
C GLU A 24 -8.75 -6.60 2.06
N LYS A 25 -8.68 -7.93 2.14
CA LYS A 25 -9.88 -8.77 2.16
C LYS A 25 -10.73 -8.53 3.41
N PHE A 26 -10.09 -8.45 4.57
CA PHE A 26 -10.77 -8.22 5.84
C PHE A 26 -11.58 -6.92 5.84
N VAL A 27 -11.01 -5.83 5.30
CA VAL A 27 -11.73 -4.56 5.18
C VAL A 27 -12.84 -4.64 4.13
N ASN A 28 -12.62 -5.33 3.01
CA ASN A 28 -13.67 -5.54 2.00
C ASN A 28 -14.88 -6.30 2.56
N GLU A 29 -14.66 -7.32 3.40
CA GLU A 29 -15.73 -8.04 4.09
C GLU A 29 -16.54 -7.13 5.02
N VAL A 30 -15.87 -6.25 5.79
CA VAL A 30 -16.60 -5.27 6.62
C VAL A 30 -17.34 -4.25 5.76
N ALA A 31 -16.74 -3.79 4.66
CA ALA A 31 -17.35 -2.83 3.74
C ALA A 31 -18.56 -3.39 2.97
N SER A 32 -18.65 -4.70 2.81
CA SER A 32 -19.79 -5.37 2.18
C SER A 32 -20.96 -5.58 3.15
N GLU A 33 -20.73 -5.48 4.46
CA GLU A 33 -21.75 -5.62 5.51
C GLU A 33 -22.31 -4.27 5.99
N VAL A 34 -21.49 -3.21 5.98
CA VAL A 34 -21.92 -1.88 6.43
C VAL A 34 -22.64 -1.16 5.30
N LYS A 35 -23.82 -0.62 5.61
CA LYS A 35 -24.59 0.24 4.70
C LYS A 35 -24.01 1.64 4.65
N ASP A 36 -23.98 2.19 3.45
CA ASP A 36 -23.82 3.60 3.21
C ASP A 36 -24.98 4.38 3.85
N PRO A 37 -24.71 5.50 4.56
CA PRO A 37 -25.76 6.20 5.31
C PRO A 37 -26.73 6.98 4.42
N VAL A 38 -26.48 7.11 3.11
CA VAL A 38 -27.31 7.90 2.18
C VAL A 38 -27.89 7.05 1.05
N GLN A 39 -27.10 6.15 0.46
CA GLN A 39 -27.46 5.47 -0.80
C GLN A 39 -28.15 4.11 -0.61
N ASP A 40 -28.46 3.69 0.63
CA ASP A 40 -29.04 2.37 1.02
C ASP A 40 -28.37 1.12 0.38
N VAL A 41 -27.14 1.27 -0.08
CA VAL A 41 -26.28 0.20 -0.60
C VAL A 41 -25.15 -0.06 0.39
N THR A 42 -24.39 -1.15 0.21
CA THR A 42 -23.20 -1.40 1.02
C THR A 42 -22.10 -0.39 0.66
N LEU A 43 -21.20 -0.10 1.60
CA LEU A 43 -20.05 0.79 1.35
C LEU A 43 -19.22 0.31 0.16
N GLN A 44 -18.97 -1.00 0.08
CA GLN A 44 -18.27 -1.61 -1.04
C GLN A 44 -19.00 -1.39 -2.37
N LYS A 45 -20.34 -1.54 -2.39
CA LYS A 45 -21.14 -1.31 -3.61
C LYS A 45 -21.08 0.15 -4.04
N ARG A 46 -21.11 1.11 -3.12
CA ARG A 46 -21.00 2.55 -3.44
C ARG A 46 -19.65 2.88 -4.10
N ILE A 47 -18.54 2.42 -3.52
CA ILE A 47 -17.20 2.65 -4.11
C ILE A 47 -17.08 1.95 -5.46
N ARG A 48 -17.54 0.70 -5.57
CA ARG A 48 -17.50 -0.05 -6.83
C ARG A 48 -18.23 0.67 -7.96
N SER A 49 -19.41 1.22 -7.68
CA SER A 49 -20.16 2.04 -8.66
C SER A 49 -19.35 3.25 -9.14
N ARG A 50 -18.67 3.95 -8.23
CA ARG A 50 -17.78 5.08 -8.60
C ARG A 50 -16.63 4.62 -9.50
N LEU A 51 -15.99 3.50 -9.18
CA LEU A 51 -14.89 2.95 -9.97
C LEU A 51 -15.35 2.58 -11.39
N ARG A 52 -16.54 1.97 -11.54
CA ARG A 52 -17.14 1.67 -12.86
C ARG A 52 -17.33 2.92 -13.70
N ILE A 53 -17.89 3.99 -13.12
CA ILE A 53 -18.09 5.27 -13.83
C ILE A 53 -16.74 5.86 -14.29
N SER A 54 -15.70 5.74 -13.48
CA SER A 54 -14.36 6.23 -13.85
C SER A 54 -13.61 5.34 -14.86
N GLY A 55 -14.19 4.21 -15.27
CA GLY A 55 -13.51 3.23 -16.14
C GLY A 55 -12.37 2.49 -15.44
N ASN A 56 -12.30 2.50 -14.10
CA ASN A 56 -11.27 1.80 -13.37
C ASN A 56 -11.57 0.30 -13.34
N LYS A 57 -10.68 -0.49 -13.96
CA LYS A 57 -10.77 -1.95 -14.03
C LYS A 57 -10.83 -2.67 -12.67
N ASP A 58 -10.32 -2.05 -11.61
CA ASP A 58 -10.36 -2.65 -10.26
C ASP A 58 -11.80 -2.76 -9.72
N ALA A 59 -12.78 -2.10 -10.36
CA ALA A 59 -14.19 -2.25 -10.02
C ALA A 59 -14.72 -3.69 -10.18
N GLU A 60 -14.09 -4.50 -11.04
CA GLU A 60 -14.50 -5.87 -11.32
C GLU A 60 -13.72 -6.92 -10.54
N ARG A 61 -12.81 -6.51 -9.65
CA ARG A 61 -12.17 -7.43 -8.70
C ARG A 61 -13.17 -7.92 -7.66
N ASP A 62 -12.93 -9.11 -7.09
CA ASP A 62 -13.71 -9.59 -5.93
C ASP A 62 -13.54 -8.64 -4.74
N ASP A 63 -12.28 -8.37 -4.37
CA ASP A 63 -11.89 -7.39 -3.37
C ASP A 63 -11.40 -6.08 -4.03
N LEU A 64 -11.95 -4.95 -3.60
CA LEU A 64 -11.50 -3.63 -4.02
C LEU A 64 -10.13 -3.33 -3.40
N ARG A 65 -9.21 -2.78 -4.20
CA ARG A 65 -7.87 -2.43 -3.72
C ARG A 65 -7.94 -1.35 -2.65
N ILE A 66 -7.15 -1.52 -1.60
CA ILE A 66 -6.83 -0.45 -0.66
C ILE A 66 -5.53 0.24 -1.09
N TYR A 67 -5.34 1.52 -0.76
CA TYR A 67 -4.12 2.23 -1.17
C TYR A 67 -2.94 1.95 -0.21
N PRO A 68 -1.69 1.90 -0.71
CA PRO A 68 -0.51 1.80 0.16
C PRO A 68 -0.36 3.06 1.01
N LEU A 69 -0.01 2.90 2.29
CA LEU A 69 0.17 4.04 3.20
C LEU A 69 1.50 4.76 2.94
N GLY A 70 1.42 6.08 2.80
CA GLY A 70 2.55 6.99 2.86
C GLY A 70 2.76 7.50 4.27
N SER A 71 2.88 8.82 4.46
CA SER A 71 2.80 9.44 5.79
C SER A 71 1.54 10.30 5.87
N GLY A 72 1.34 10.99 6.97
CA GLY A 72 0.26 11.97 7.13
C GLY A 72 -0.68 11.69 8.30
N SER A 73 -0.41 10.65 9.09
CA SER A 73 -1.07 10.41 10.39
C SER A 73 -0.21 9.46 11.24
N ASP A 74 -0.68 9.16 12.45
CA ASP A 74 -0.01 8.31 13.44
C ASP A 74 0.33 6.88 13.00
N TYR A 75 -0.34 6.34 11.97
CA TYR A 75 0.00 5.02 11.41
C TYR A 75 1.45 4.91 10.93
N THR A 76 2.11 6.05 10.68
CA THR A 76 3.46 6.16 10.13
C THR A 76 4.49 5.36 10.95
N ALA A 77 4.49 5.49 12.28
CA ALA A 77 5.44 4.79 13.14
C ALA A 77 5.19 3.28 13.17
N PHE A 78 3.92 2.88 13.08
CA PHE A 78 3.54 1.49 13.18
C PHE A 78 3.92 0.71 11.93
N ILE A 79 3.51 1.19 10.75
CA ILE A 79 3.71 0.43 9.51
C ILE A 79 5.13 0.60 8.95
N HIS A 80 5.72 1.80 9.05
CA HIS A 80 7.00 2.08 8.40
C HIS A 80 8.22 1.78 9.24
N HIS A 81 8.13 1.95 10.56
CA HIS A 81 9.26 1.72 11.46
C HIS A 81 9.15 0.38 12.18
N ALA A 82 8.01 0.11 12.83
CA ALA A 82 7.84 -1.09 13.65
C ALA A 82 7.41 -2.35 12.86
N GLY A 83 6.99 -2.18 11.60
CA GLY A 83 6.47 -3.27 10.76
C GLY A 83 5.17 -3.86 11.30
N VAL A 84 4.37 -3.08 12.02
CA VAL A 84 3.04 -3.50 12.51
C VAL A 84 2.02 -3.26 11.39
N PRO A 85 1.21 -4.26 11.03
CA PRO A 85 0.13 -4.07 10.07
C PRO A 85 -0.78 -2.91 10.47
N ALA A 86 -1.13 -2.04 9.52
CA ALA A 86 -1.92 -0.85 9.82
C ALA A 86 -3.02 -0.58 8.81
N LEU A 87 -4.07 0.10 9.25
CA LEU A 87 -5.15 0.63 8.43
C LEU A 87 -5.34 2.13 8.73
N ASN A 88 -5.67 2.90 7.71
CA ASN A 88 -6.18 4.27 7.83
C ASN A 88 -7.53 4.34 7.12
N ILE A 89 -8.57 4.74 7.85
CA ILE A 89 -9.95 4.67 7.38
C ILE A 89 -10.64 6.00 7.66
N GLY A 90 -11.35 6.50 6.65
CA GLY A 90 -12.16 7.70 6.77
C GLY A 90 -13.15 7.82 5.62
N PHE A 91 -14.08 8.77 5.73
CA PHE A 91 -14.99 9.12 4.65
C PHE A 91 -14.63 10.49 4.07
N GLY A 92 -14.87 10.69 2.78
CA GLY A 92 -14.67 11.99 2.17
C GLY A 92 -14.94 12.03 0.66
N GLY A 93 -14.54 13.15 0.06
CA GLY A 93 -14.66 13.39 -1.38
C GLY A 93 -15.97 14.04 -1.83
N GLU A 94 -16.90 14.29 -0.91
CA GLU A 94 -18.15 15.05 -1.18
C GLU A 94 -18.37 16.23 -0.22
N SER A 95 -17.46 16.44 0.74
CA SER A 95 -17.40 17.67 1.54
C SER A 95 -16.44 18.67 0.89
N GLY A 96 -16.75 19.96 1.02
CA GLY A 96 -15.83 21.03 0.63
C GLY A 96 -14.55 21.02 1.48
N GLY A 97 -13.45 21.49 0.91
CA GLY A 97 -12.19 21.69 1.64
C GLY A 97 -12.01 23.11 2.13
N GLY A 98 -10.77 23.45 2.53
CA GLY A 98 -10.34 24.84 2.80
C GLY A 98 -10.28 25.24 4.27
N SER A 99 -10.79 24.42 5.18
CA SER A 99 -10.67 24.64 6.63
C SER A 99 -9.42 23.99 7.26
N TYR A 100 -8.83 22.99 6.60
CA TYR A 100 -7.70 22.21 7.11
C TYR A 100 -6.57 23.08 7.69
N HIS A 101 -6.16 22.78 8.93
CA HIS A 101 -5.11 23.48 9.67
C HIS A 101 -5.32 25.02 9.75
N SER A 102 -6.56 25.47 9.79
CA SER A 102 -6.92 26.88 9.93
C SER A 102 -7.86 27.10 11.12
N ILE A 103 -8.06 28.37 11.50
CA ILE A 103 -9.04 28.76 12.51
C ILE A 103 -10.50 28.47 12.09
N PHE A 104 -10.73 28.14 10.82
CA PHE A 104 -12.04 27.78 10.31
C PHE A 104 -12.37 26.29 10.50
N ASP A 105 -11.39 25.46 10.87
CA ASP A 105 -11.65 24.09 11.32
C ASP A 105 -12.33 24.11 12.69
N SER A 106 -13.64 24.23 12.65
CA SER A 106 -14.48 24.52 13.81
C SER A 106 -15.75 23.68 13.76
N TYR A 107 -16.36 23.50 14.93
CA TYR A 107 -17.65 22.82 15.04
C TYR A 107 -18.70 23.41 14.10
N ASP A 108 -18.77 24.75 14.00
CA ASP A 108 -19.73 25.43 13.13
C ASP A 108 -19.49 25.14 11.65
N HIS A 109 -18.23 25.10 11.22
CA HIS A 109 -17.89 24.72 9.84
C HIS A 109 -18.32 23.28 9.55
N TYR A 110 -17.98 22.35 10.46
CA TYR A 110 -18.35 20.94 10.31
C TYR A 110 -19.87 20.77 10.23
N LYS A 111 -20.61 21.41 11.14
CA LYS A 111 -22.08 21.35 11.20
C LYS A 111 -22.77 21.88 9.95
N ARG A 112 -22.23 22.94 9.33
CA ARG A 112 -22.86 23.63 8.20
C ARG A 112 -22.45 23.07 6.84
N PHE A 113 -21.21 22.61 6.70
CA PHE A 113 -20.61 22.34 5.38
C PHE A 113 -20.00 20.93 5.23
N SER A 114 -19.93 20.15 6.30
CA SER A 114 -19.45 18.77 6.27
C SER A 114 -20.58 17.80 6.65
N ASP A 115 -20.33 16.85 7.56
CA ASP A 115 -21.29 15.84 8.01
C ASP A 115 -22.14 16.36 9.18
N GLY A 116 -23.00 17.36 8.90
CA GLY A 116 -23.77 18.06 9.93
C GLY A 116 -24.67 17.18 10.80
N ASP A 117 -25.15 16.06 10.26
CA ASP A 117 -25.97 15.08 11.00
C ASP A 117 -25.14 13.96 11.61
N TYR A 118 -23.80 14.00 11.48
CA TYR A 118 -22.85 13.02 12.01
C TYR A 118 -23.08 11.58 11.50
N ILE A 119 -23.76 11.42 10.36
CA ILE A 119 -24.16 10.11 9.85
C ILE A 119 -22.95 9.35 9.30
N TYR A 120 -21.99 10.03 8.69
CA TYR A 120 -20.73 9.42 8.25
C TYR A 120 -19.78 9.17 9.42
N GLY A 121 -19.71 10.05 10.40
CA GLY A 121 -18.99 9.79 11.66
C GLY A 121 -19.50 8.52 12.37
N THR A 122 -20.82 8.39 12.49
CA THR A 122 -21.47 7.19 13.05
C THR A 122 -21.21 5.95 12.19
N THR A 123 -21.20 6.09 10.87
CA THR A 123 -20.90 4.98 9.95
C THR A 123 -19.44 4.54 10.06
N LEU A 124 -18.51 5.48 10.20
CA LEU A 124 -17.10 5.18 10.44
C LEU A 124 -16.89 4.46 11.77
N ALA A 125 -17.58 4.86 12.83
CA ALA A 125 -17.58 4.14 14.10
C ALA A 125 -18.11 2.69 13.93
N LYS A 126 -19.15 2.48 13.11
CA LYS A 126 -19.67 1.13 12.78
C LYS A 126 -18.65 0.28 12.03
N VAL A 127 -17.86 0.87 11.12
CA VAL A 127 -16.78 0.17 10.41
C VAL A 127 -15.65 -0.19 11.38
N ASN A 128 -15.11 0.79 12.10
CA ASN A 128 -14.01 0.59 13.05
C ASN A 128 -14.39 -0.39 14.17
N GLY A 129 -15.60 -0.29 14.72
CA GLY A 129 -16.09 -1.22 15.74
C GLY A 129 -16.13 -2.67 15.24
N ARG A 130 -16.59 -2.91 14.01
CA ARG A 130 -16.57 -4.25 13.39
C ARG A 130 -15.15 -4.76 13.17
N LEU A 131 -14.24 -3.90 12.70
CA LEU A 131 -12.84 -4.28 12.51
C LEU A 131 -12.19 -4.69 13.84
N VAL A 132 -12.38 -3.88 14.89
CA VAL A 132 -11.83 -4.16 16.23
C VAL A 132 -12.41 -5.45 16.80
N LEU A 133 -13.74 -5.59 16.82
CA LEU A 133 -14.41 -6.79 17.36
C LEU A 133 -14.01 -8.05 16.60
N ARG A 134 -13.99 -8.00 15.26
CA ARG A 134 -13.59 -9.18 14.47
C ARG A 134 -12.11 -9.51 14.63
N LEU A 135 -11.24 -8.53 14.90
CA LEU A 135 -9.84 -8.79 15.20
C LEU A 135 -9.64 -9.35 16.62
N SER A 136 -10.39 -8.86 17.62
CA SER A 136 -10.25 -9.30 19.01
C SER A 136 -10.79 -10.72 19.21
N GLU A 137 -11.88 -11.07 18.52
CA GLU A 137 -12.56 -12.35 18.65
C GLU A 137 -12.09 -13.41 17.63
N ALA A 138 -11.09 -13.09 16.81
CA ALA A 138 -10.59 -14.01 15.80
C ALA A 138 -9.74 -15.14 16.41
N ASP A 139 -10.19 -16.38 16.24
CA ASP A 139 -9.38 -17.57 16.54
C ASP A 139 -8.06 -17.55 15.76
N ILE A 140 -8.15 -17.29 14.44
CA ILE A 140 -7.03 -17.08 13.53
C ILE A 140 -7.18 -15.70 12.92
N LEU A 141 -6.12 -14.89 12.96
CA LEU A 141 -6.14 -13.52 12.46
C LEU A 141 -6.62 -13.49 11.00
N PRO A 142 -7.50 -12.53 10.63
CA PRO A 142 -8.11 -12.46 9.30
C PRO A 142 -7.15 -11.90 8.24
N PHE A 143 -5.87 -12.28 8.30
CA PHE A 143 -4.84 -11.85 7.38
C PHE A 143 -4.88 -12.74 6.13
N ARG A 144 -4.91 -12.12 4.96
CA ARG A 144 -5.10 -12.78 3.67
C ARG A 144 -4.06 -12.27 2.68
N PHE A 145 -3.20 -13.17 2.21
CA PHE A 145 -1.98 -12.77 1.50
C PHE A 145 -2.11 -12.74 -0.03
N MET A 146 -3.25 -13.20 -0.59
CA MET A 146 -3.49 -13.16 -2.04
C MET A 146 -3.49 -11.72 -2.56
N ASN A 147 -4.30 -10.84 -1.96
CA ASN A 147 -4.36 -9.43 -2.31
C ASN A 147 -3.02 -8.72 -2.10
N MET A 148 -2.29 -9.08 -1.04
CA MET A 148 -0.92 -8.59 -0.80
C MET A 148 0.03 -8.96 -1.94
N ALA A 149 0.08 -10.25 -2.32
CA ALA A 149 0.93 -10.71 -3.41
C ALA A 149 0.55 -10.04 -4.75
N GLU A 150 -0.73 -9.88 -5.03
CA GLU A 150 -1.18 -9.20 -6.25
C GLU A 150 -0.76 -7.73 -6.30
N ASN A 151 -0.96 -6.98 -5.20
CA ASN A 151 -0.54 -5.57 -5.13
C ASN A 151 0.98 -5.44 -5.30
N ILE A 152 1.79 -6.27 -4.63
CA ILE A 152 3.25 -6.28 -4.78
C ILE A 152 3.64 -6.54 -6.25
N GLY A 153 2.95 -7.46 -6.94
CA GLY A 153 3.16 -7.69 -8.37
C GLY A 153 2.97 -6.43 -9.22
N THR A 154 1.93 -5.63 -8.92
CA THR A 154 1.73 -4.34 -9.62
C THR A 154 2.85 -3.33 -9.33
N PHE A 155 3.43 -3.36 -8.12
CA PHE A 155 4.53 -2.46 -7.75
C PHE A 155 5.82 -2.84 -8.47
N ILE A 156 6.10 -4.15 -8.62
CA ILE A 156 7.23 -4.66 -9.40
C ILE A 156 7.10 -4.22 -10.87
N GLU A 157 5.94 -4.44 -11.49
CA GLU A 157 5.69 -4.03 -12.89
C GLU A 157 5.80 -2.52 -13.09
N SER A 158 5.30 -1.73 -12.14
CA SER A 158 5.45 -0.26 -12.16
C SER A 158 6.93 0.17 -12.15
N ASN A 159 7.77 -0.48 -11.33
CA ASN A 159 9.20 -0.19 -11.26
C ASN A 159 9.98 -0.67 -12.49
N LYS A 160 9.64 -1.83 -13.06
CA LYS A 160 10.19 -2.29 -14.35
C LYS A 160 9.87 -1.31 -15.49
N LYS A 161 8.63 -0.82 -15.55
CA LYS A 161 8.22 0.20 -16.52
C LYS A 161 8.96 1.52 -16.29
N LEU A 162 9.18 1.91 -15.04
CA LEU A 162 9.98 3.10 -14.71
C LEU A 162 11.41 2.94 -15.22
N ALA A 163 12.08 1.81 -14.96
CA ALA A 163 13.45 1.56 -15.40
C ALA A 163 13.58 1.74 -16.93
N LYS A 164 12.68 1.13 -17.70
CA LYS A 164 12.60 1.31 -19.16
C LYS A 164 12.39 2.78 -19.54
N THR A 165 11.46 3.46 -18.86
CA THR A 165 11.16 4.88 -19.13
C THR A 165 12.38 5.78 -18.86
N VAL A 166 13.13 5.51 -17.79
CA VAL A 166 14.34 6.25 -17.43
C VAL A 166 15.43 6.04 -18.49
N ALA A 167 15.64 4.80 -18.94
CA ALA A 167 16.57 4.48 -20.03
C ALA A 167 16.19 5.21 -21.34
N GLU A 168 14.94 5.11 -21.77
CA GLU A 168 14.48 5.74 -23.02
C GLU A 168 14.52 7.27 -22.97
N LYS A 169 14.15 7.87 -21.82
CA LYS A 169 14.30 9.33 -21.63
C LYS A 169 15.77 9.76 -21.67
N THR A 170 16.68 8.95 -21.12
CA THR A 170 18.13 9.22 -21.14
C THR A 170 18.64 9.20 -22.58
N LYS A 171 18.37 8.13 -23.33
CA LYS A 171 18.75 8.00 -24.74
C LYS A 171 18.20 9.16 -25.57
N ARG A 172 16.91 9.48 -25.41
CA ARG A 172 16.26 10.60 -26.11
C ARG A 172 16.93 11.94 -25.82
N ARG A 173 17.20 12.26 -24.55
CA ARG A 173 17.88 13.52 -24.16
C ARG A 173 19.28 13.59 -24.76
N ASN A 174 20.05 12.51 -24.66
CA ASN A 174 21.42 12.47 -25.18
C ASN A 174 21.45 12.58 -26.71
N ARG A 175 20.47 11.99 -27.42
CA ARG A 175 20.30 12.17 -28.87
C ARG A 175 19.99 13.63 -29.22
N LEU A 176 19.05 14.26 -28.53
CA LEU A 176 18.71 15.68 -28.75
C LEU A 176 19.89 16.63 -28.49
N LEU A 177 20.77 16.28 -27.54
CA LEU A 177 22.01 17.02 -27.33
C LEU A 177 22.99 16.83 -28.49
N ASN A 178 23.15 15.62 -29.02
CA ASN A 178 24.00 15.35 -30.19
C ASN A 178 23.51 16.11 -31.44
N GLU A 179 22.19 16.18 -31.63
CA GLU A 179 21.53 16.92 -32.71
C GLU A 179 21.52 18.45 -32.51
N LYS A 180 22.08 18.95 -31.40
CA LYS A 180 22.05 20.37 -30.98
C LYS A 180 20.62 20.94 -30.91
N ALA A 181 19.59 20.10 -30.79
CA ALA A 181 18.19 20.48 -30.91
C ALA A 181 17.77 21.51 -29.84
N PHE A 182 18.30 21.41 -28.62
CA PHE A 182 18.05 22.40 -27.55
C PHE A 182 18.60 23.79 -27.90
N THR A 183 19.76 23.86 -28.54
CA THR A 183 20.37 25.14 -28.94
C THR A 183 19.64 25.72 -30.15
N ILE A 184 19.32 24.90 -31.15
CA ILE A 184 18.63 25.34 -32.38
C ILE A 184 17.22 25.85 -32.08
N SER A 185 16.49 25.21 -31.16
CA SER A 185 15.12 25.60 -30.79
C SER A 185 15.04 26.74 -29.76
N ALA A 186 16.17 27.21 -29.21
CA ALA A 186 16.17 28.24 -28.19
C ALA A 186 15.79 29.62 -28.76
N ASN A 187 15.12 30.45 -27.95
CA ASN A 187 14.81 31.83 -28.32
C ASN A 187 16.11 32.66 -28.34
N PRO A 188 16.47 33.29 -29.47
CA PRO A 188 17.73 34.04 -29.58
C PRO A 188 17.79 35.28 -28.66
N LYS A 189 16.64 35.79 -28.19
CA LYS A 189 16.57 36.92 -27.25
C LYS A 189 16.75 36.50 -25.78
N LYS A 190 16.87 35.20 -25.48
CA LYS A 190 16.99 34.68 -24.11
C LYS A 190 18.10 33.65 -24.02
N THR A 191 18.92 33.73 -22.99
CA THR A 191 19.98 32.75 -22.75
C THR A 191 19.42 31.54 -22.02
N TYR A 192 19.37 30.40 -22.71
CA TYR A 192 19.06 29.10 -22.11
C TYR A 192 20.28 28.19 -22.23
N LEU A 193 20.72 27.61 -21.11
CA LEU A 193 21.75 26.57 -21.15
C LEU A 193 21.09 25.23 -21.51
N PRO A 194 21.65 24.46 -22.46
CA PRO A 194 21.16 23.12 -22.73
C PRO A 194 21.31 22.25 -21.46
N PRO A 195 20.42 21.28 -21.26
CA PRO A 195 20.52 20.39 -20.11
C PRO A 195 21.82 19.57 -20.19
N LYS A 196 22.42 19.22 -19.04
CA LYS A 196 23.63 18.39 -19.01
C LYS A 196 23.44 17.05 -19.74
N ARG A 197 24.50 16.46 -20.29
CA ARG A 197 24.43 15.07 -20.73
C ARG A 197 24.20 14.16 -19.52
N LEU A 198 23.42 13.11 -19.70
CA LEU A 198 23.23 12.09 -18.68
C LEU A 198 24.09 10.87 -18.99
N ASP A 199 24.59 10.19 -17.96
CA ASP A 199 25.26 8.90 -18.13
C ASP A 199 24.27 7.84 -18.63
N ASP A 200 24.79 6.73 -19.16
CA ASP A 200 23.93 5.64 -19.58
C ASP A 200 23.28 4.94 -18.37
N VAL A 201 22.11 4.36 -18.61
CA VAL A 201 21.35 3.64 -17.59
C VAL A 201 21.73 2.17 -17.71
N PRO A 202 22.27 1.53 -16.67
CA PRO A 202 22.60 0.11 -16.71
C PRO A 202 21.32 -0.74 -16.84
N GLU A 203 21.48 -1.98 -17.26
CA GLU A 203 20.39 -2.96 -17.19
C GLU A 203 20.20 -3.43 -15.74
N PHE A 204 18.94 -3.63 -15.36
CA PHE A 204 18.57 -4.11 -14.04
C PHE A 204 17.91 -5.48 -14.17
N ASP A 205 18.49 -6.50 -13.53
CA ASP A 205 17.92 -7.83 -13.48
C ASP A 205 16.84 -7.92 -12.39
N PHE A 206 15.57 -8.00 -12.80
CA PHE A 206 14.43 -8.18 -11.90
C PHE A 206 14.06 -9.66 -11.69
N THR A 207 14.72 -10.60 -12.39
CA THR A 207 14.37 -12.03 -12.39
C THR A 207 14.35 -12.63 -10.97
N PRO A 208 15.32 -12.36 -10.08
CA PRO A 208 15.27 -12.88 -8.71
C PRO A 208 14.06 -12.39 -7.92
N LEU A 209 13.71 -11.11 -8.09
CA LEU A 209 12.56 -10.49 -7.44
C LEU A 209 11.24 -11.05 -7.96
N GLU A 210 11.13 -11.29 -9.26
CA GLU A 210 9.97 -11.95 -9.87
C GLU A 210 9.81 -13.39 -9.35
N ALA A 211 10.91 -14.14 -9.25
CA ALA A 211 10.88 -15.49 -8.69
C ALA A 211 10.43 -15.50 -7.22
N ALA A 212 10.89 -14.55 -6.40
CA ALA A 212 10.44 -14.40 -5.02
C ALA A 212 8.97 -13.98 -4.93
N HIS A 213 8.50 -13.13 -5.83
CA HIS A 213 7.08 -12.78 -5.94
C HIS A 213 6.21 -13.99 -6.30
N GLN A 214 6.66 -14.85 -7.21
CA GLN A 214 5.92 -16.09 -7.52
C GLN A 214 5.88 -17.04 -6.34
N ARG A 215 6.99 -17.20 -5.59
CA ARG A 215 7.00 -17.98 -4.35
C ARG A 215 5.99 -17.43 -3.34
N LEU A 216 5.96 -16.12 -3.13
CA LEU A 216 4.99 -15.46 -2.26
C LEU A 216 3.54 -15.73 -2.69
N LYS A 217 3.26 -15.66 -4.00
CA LYS A 217 1.94 -15.97 -4.54
C LYS A 217 1.55 -17.42 -4.28
N THR A 218 2.47 -18.37 -4.51
CA THR A 218 2.23 -19.79 -4.20
C THR A 218 2.00 -20.01 -2.70
N SER A 219 2.79 -19.39 -1.82
CA SER A 219 2.61 -19.42 -0.37
C SER A 219 1.23 -18.89 0.04
N ALA A 220 0.82 -17.75 -0.52
CA ALA A 220 -0.50 -17.16 -0.27
C ALA A 220 -1.65 -18.09 -0.70
N MET A 221 -1.54 -18.72 -1.88
CA MET A 221 -2.53 -19.67 -2.38
C MET A 221 -2.61 -20.93 -1.51
N ASN A 222 -1.48 -21.43 -1.03
CA ASN A 222 -1.44 -22.62 -0.18
C ASN A 222 -2.02 -22.33 1.20
N TYR A 223 -1.72 -21.16 1.76
CA TYR A 223 -2.32 -20.69 3.01
C TYR A 223 -3.84 -20.58 2.89
N GLU A 224 -4.33 -19.98 1.79
CA GLU A 224 -5.76 -19.86 1.52
C GLU A 224 -6.47 -21.22 1.52
N LYS A 225 -5.90 -22.19 0.81
CA LYS A 225 -6.44 -23.56 0.73
C LYS A 225 -6.46 -24.24 2.09
N ALA A 226 -5.35 -24.15 2.84
CA ALA A 226 -5.26 -24.72 4.18
C ALA A 226 -6.32 -24.11 5.10
N LEU A 227 -6.41 -22.78 5.15
CA LEU A 227 -7.38 -22.07 5.98
C LEU A 227 -8.83 -22.42 5.62
N SER A 228 -9.15 -22.53 4.33
CA SER A 228 -10.51 -22.91 3.87
C SER A 228 -10.90 -24.36 4.19
N SER A 229 -9.91 -25.23 4.40
CA SER A 229 -10.13 -26.65 4.72
C SER A 229 -10.26 -26.90 6.22
N MET A 230 -9.96 -25.90 7.06
CA MET A 230 -10.03 -26.00 8.52
C MET A 230 -11.46 -26.16 9.02
N LYS A 231 -11.66 -27.11 9.94
CA LYS A 231 -12.92 -27.22 10.68
C LYS A 231 -12.93 -26.21 11.82
N LYS A 232 -13.99 -25.39 11.91
CA LYS A 232 -14.12 -24.41 12.99
C LYS A 232 -14.07 -25.10 14.36
N GLY A 233 -13.21 -24.62 15.24
CA GLY A 233 -13.04 -25.16 16.60
C GLY A 233 -12.15 -26.40 16.71
N SER A 234 -11.48 -26.86 15.63
CA SER A 234 -10.60 -28.03 15.70
C SER A 234 -9.25 -27.79 16.38
N MET A 235 -8.80 -26.53 16.47
CA MET A 235 -7.45 -26.18 16.94
C MET A 235 -7.40 -25.86 18.44
N SER A 236 -6.35 -26.34 19.11
CA SER A 236 -6.05 -25.92 20.49
C SER A 236 -5.63 -24.44 20.58
N ALA A 237 -5.67 -23.88 21.78
CA ALA A 237 -5.26 -22.48 22.03
C ALA A 237 -3.78 -22.25 21.70
N GLU A 238 -2.92 -23.22 21.99
CA GLU A 238 -1.48 -23.15 21.74
C GLU A 238 -1.18 -23.02 20.25
N ILE A 239 -1.88 -23.78 19.42
CA ILE A 239 -1.68 -23.78 17.96
C ILE A 239 -2.19 -22.47 17.36
N LYS A 240 -3.34 -21.97 17.81
CA LYS A 240 -3.85 -20.65 17.42
C LYS A 240 -2.84 -19.55 17.71
N ILE A 241 -2.21 -19.56 18.89
CA ILE A 241 -1.16 -18.59 19.27
C ILE A 241 0.05 -18.68 18.33
N GLN A 242 0.51 -19.89 18.01
CA GLN A 242 1.65 -20.09 17.11
C GLN A 242 1.37 -19.55 15.70
N VAL A 243 0.21 -19.89 15.12
CA VAL A 243 -0.20 -19.38 13.81
C VAL A 243 -0.33 -17.86 13.83
N ASN A 244 -1.03 -17.28 14.81
CA ASN A 244 -1.23 -15.84 14.88
C ASN A 244 0.07 -15.05 15.05
N ARG A 245 1.05 -15.61 15.76
CA ARG A 245 2.40 -15.01 15.85
C ARG A 245 3.06 -14.95 14.47
N LEU A 246 3.01 -16.03 13.70
CA LEU A 246 3.57 -16.08 12.34
C LEU A 246 2.88 -15.09 11.40
N LEU A 247 1.54 -15.00 11.45
CA LEU A 247 0.76 -14.09 10.60
C LEU A 247 1.09 -12.63 10.88
N LYS A 248 1.20 -12.25 12.15
CA LYS A 248 1.58 -10.89 12.56
C LYS A 248 2.98 -10.53 12.07
N ASP A 249 3.92 -11.47 12.14
CA ASP A 249 5.32 -11.24 11.77
C ASP A 249 5.55 -11.11 10.25
N VAL A 250 4.55 -11.39 9.40
CA VAL A 250 4.68 -11.27 7.93
C VAL A 250 5.01 -9.84 7.50
N GLU A 251 4.36 -8.83 8.09
CA GLU A 251 4.65 -7.42 7.78
C GLU A 251 6.05 -7.03 8.25
N GLN A 252 6.46 -7.48 9.44
CA GLN A 252 7.80 -7.25 9.98
C GLN A 252 8.89 -7.90 9.13
N ALA A 253 8.62 -9.07 8.54
CA ALA A 253 9.55 -9.76 7.64
C ALA A 253 9.91 -8.91 6.41
N MET A 254 9.05 -7.97 6.03
CA MET A 254 9.24 -7.05 4.91
C MET A 254 9.98 -5.75 5.29
N THR A 255 10.46 -5.64 6.53
CA THR A 255 11.29 -4.53 7.00
C THR A 255 12.79 -4.82 6.90
N ARG A 256 13.60 -3.76 6.91
CA ARG A 256 15.07 -3.79 6.94
C ARG A 256 15.59 -2.94 8.10
N GLU A 257 16.47 -3.49 8.92
CA GLU A 257 16.94 -2.82 10.16
C GLU A 257 17.70 -1.52 9.88
N GLU A 258 18.55 -1.51 8.85
CA GLU A 258 19.31 -0.34 8.44
C GLU A 258 18.45 0.70 7.69
N GLY A 259 17.20 0.33 7.38
CA GLY A 259 16.21 1.20 6.77
C GLY A 259 16.47 1.58 5.31
N LEU A 260 15.76 2.62 4.87
CA LEU A 260 15.84 3.18 3.53
C LEU A 260 16.95 4.23 3.41
N PRO A 261 17.58 4.40 2.23
CA PRO A 261 18.61 5.41 2.02
C PRO A 261 18.09 6.80 2.37
N ARG A 262 18.95 7.63 2.97
CA ARG A 262 18.66 9.01 3.42
C ARG A 262 17.62 9.13 4.54
N ARG A 263 16.93 8.03 4.91
CA ARG A 263 15.84 8.03 5.90
C ARG A 263 15.73 6.67 6.60
N ASN A 264 16.82 6.26 7.24
CA ASN A 264 16.97 4.96 7.90
C ASN A 264 15.90 4.63 8.97
N TRP A 265 15.21 5.64 9.49
CA TRP A 265 14.07 5.43 10.37
C TRP A 265 12.90 4.71 9.67
N PHE A 266 12.73 4.89 8.36
CA PHE A 266 11.77 4.13 7.56
C PHE A 266 12.39 2.80 7.17
N ARG A 267 11.78 1.71 7.63
CA ARG A 267 12.29 0.33 7.48
C ARG A 267 11.46 -0.53 6.54
N ASN A 268 10.20 -0.19 6.30
CA ASN A 268 9.34 -0.93 5.38
C ASN A 268 9.84 -0.79 3.93
N MET A 269 10.10 -1.93 3.28
CA MET A 269 10.64 -1.97 1.91
C MET A 269 9.57 -2.07 0.82
N ILE A 270 8.29 -2.24 1.18
CA ILE A 270 7.20 -2.42 0.21
C ILE A 270 6.52 -1.09 -0.10
N TYR A 271 6.28 -0.27 0.93
CA TYR A 271 5.75 1.07 0.80
C TYR A 271 6.34 1.94 1.90
N ALA A 272 6.67 3.19 1.54
CA ALA A 272 7.08 4.21 2.49
C ALA A 272 6.73 5.60 1.92
N PRO A 273 6.65 6.65 2.75
CA PRO A 273 6.51 8.02 2.25
C PRO A 273 7.72 8.34 1.37
N GLY A 274 7.54 8.95 0.21
CA GLY A 274 8.66 9.31 -0.65
C GLY A 274 9.46 10.47 -0.08
N PHE A 275 10.78 10.42 -0.27
CA PHE A 275 11.71 11.40 0.25
C PHE A 275 11.39 12.83 -0.23
N TYR A 276 10.97 12.97 -1.49
CA TYR A 276 10.58 14.27 -2.08
C TYR A 276 9.07 14.46 -2.27
N THR A 277 8.23 13.50 -1.86
CA THR A 277 6.76 13.59 -2.02
C THR A 277 6.03 13.86 -0.70
N GLY A 278 6.75 14.04 0.40
CA GLY A 278 6.17 14.26 1.72
C GLY A 278 5.27 13.10 2.12
N TYR A 279 3.97 13.37 2.28
CA TYR A 279 2.97 12.34 2.60
C TYR A 279 2.74 11.31 1.49
N GLY A 280 3.04 11.65 0.23
CA GLY A 280 2.84 10.76 -0.90
C GLY A 280 3.70 9.50 -0.81
N VAL A 281 3.08 8.34 -0.99
CA VAL A 281 3.72 7.03 -0.92
C VAL A 281 4.56 6.69 -2.15
N LYS A 282 5.66 5.97 -1.94
CA LYS A 282 6.45 5.28 -2.96
C LYS A 282 6.37 3.78 -2.70
N THR A 283 6.02 3.01 -3.72
CA THR A 283 6.00 1.54 -3.66
C THR A 283 7.33 0.97 -4.16
N LEU A 284 7.86 0.00 -3.41
CA LEU A 284 9.25 -0.46 -3.49
C LEU A 284 10.24 0.73 -3.44
N PRO A 285 10.18 1.58 -2.40
CA PRO A 285 10.82 2.90 -2.36
C PRO A 285 12.31 2.87 -2.70
N GLY A 286 13.08 1.91 -2.19
CA GLY A 286 14.52 1.84 -2.49
C GLY A 286 14.83 1.60 -3.98
N ILE A 287 14.02 0.80 -4.68
CA ILE A 287 14.13 0.60 -6.13
C ILE A 287 13.64 1.85 -6.87
N ARG A 288 12.45 2.33 -6.48
CA ARG A 288 11.75 3.44 -7.12
C ARG A 288 12.56 4.73 -7.09
N GLU A 289 13.05 5.09 -5.91
CA GLU A 289 13.80 6.32 -5.68
C GLU A 289 15.23 6.20 -6.24
N GLY A 290 15.85 5.01 -6.18
CA GLY A 290 17.13 4.76 -6.87
C GLY A 290 17.04 5.02 -8.38
N LEU A 291 15.94 4.58 -9.02
CA LEU A 291 15.68 4.86 -10.44
C LEU A 291 15.41 6.34 -10.73
N GLU A 292 14.61 7.01 -9.90
CA GLU A 292 14.27 8.44 -10.06
C GLU A 292 15.49 9.35 -9.86
N GLU A 293 16.35 9.04 -8.88
CA GLU A 293 17.53 9.82 -8.53
C GLU A 293 18.81 9.39 -9.26
N ARG A 294 18.72 8.37 -10.12
CA ARG A 294 19.85 7.82 -10.87
C ARG A 294 20.95 7.24 -9.98
N LYS A 295 20.55 6.63 -8.86
CA LYS A 295 21.41 5.89 -7.92
C LYS A 295 21.34 4.40 -8.25
N TRP A 296 22.09 3.99 -9.27
CA TRP A 296 22.01 2.65 -9.84
C TRP A 296 22.42 1.56 -8.84
N ASP A 297 23.43 1.81 -8.03
CA ASP A 297 23.87 0.87 -6.98
C ASP A 297 22.78 0.68 -5.92
N GLU A 298 22.06 1.74 -5.55
CA GLU A 298 20.90 1.64 -4.65
C GLU A 298 19.78 0.81 -5.28
N THR A 299 19.48 1.04 -6.56
CA THR A 299 18.49 0.24 -7.29
C THR A 299 18.85 -1.24 -7.28
N HIS A 300 20.10 -1.59 -7.59
CA HIS A 300 20.58 -2.98 -7.59
C HIS A 300 20.49 -3.61 -6.20
N LEU A 301 20.97 -2.91 -5.17
CA LEU A 301 20.88 -3.34 -3.78
C LEU A 301 19.44 -3.65 -3.38
N PHE A 302 18.50 -2.73 -3.65
CA PHE A 302 17.12 -2.89 -3.22
C PHE A 302 16.32 -3.93 -4.00
N ILE A 303 16.69 -4.25 -5.24
CA ILE A 303 16.15 -5.44 -5.92
C ILE A 303 16.49 -6.69 -5.08
N GLY A 304 17.74 -6.82 -4.63
CA GLY A 304 18.18 -7.92 -3.77
C GLY A 304 17.52 -7.91 -2.39
N GLU A 305 17.44 -6.77 -1.73
CA GLU A 305 16.86 -6.66 -0.38
C GLU A 305 15.35 -6.93 -0.37
N VAL A 306 14.60 -6.42 -1.37
CA VAL A 306 13.18 -6.74 -1.50
C VAL A 306 12.98 -8.22 -1.81
N THR A 307 13.83 -8.84 -2.64
CA THR A 307 13.80 -10.29 -2.90
C THR A 307 13.88 -11.09 -1.60
N LYS A 308 14.88 -10.80 -0.76
CA LYS A 308 15.03 -11.43 0.56
C LYS A 308 13.83 -11.18 1.47
N ALA A 309 13.24 -9.99 1.41
CA ALA A 309 12.06 -9.63 2.17
C ALA A 309 10.84 -10.51 1.82
N LEU A 310 10.58 -10.68 0.52
CA LEU A 310 9.48 -11.52 0.04
C LEU A 310 9.72 -12.99 0.41
N ASP A 311 10.96 -13.47 0.38
CA ASP A 311 11.30 -14.83 0.82
C ASP A 311 11.08 -15.03 2.32
N ARG A 312 11.47 -14.07 3.17
CA ARG A 312 11.16 -14.13 4.61
C ARG A 312 9.65 -14.12 4.88
N ALA A 313 8.90 -13.27 4.18
CA ALA A 313 7.44 -13.24 4.28
C ALA A 313 6.81 -14.58 3.85
N SER A 314 7.28 -15.15 2.73
CA SER A 314 6.83 -16.46 2.24
C SER A 314 7.11 -17.56 3.25
N ALA A 315 8.29 -17.56 3.89
CA ALA A 315 8.64 -18.54 4.92
C ALA A 315 7.70 -18.48 6.13
N LYS A 316 7.32 -17.27 6.59
CA LYS A 316 6.33 -17.10 7.68
C LYS A 316 4.95 -17.63 7.29
N ILE A 317 4.51 -17.35 6.06
CA ILE A 317 3.21 -17.83 5.53
C ILE A 317 3.22 -19.36 5.38
N ASN A 318 4.32 -19.95 4.89
CA ASN A 318 4.47 -21.39 4.76
C ASN A 318 4.44 -22.08 6.12
N ALA A 319 5.19 -21.56 7.11
CA ALA A 319 5.16 -22.11 8.46
C ALA A 319 3.75 -22.10 9.08
N ALA A 320 2.99 -21.00 8.88
CA ALA A 320 1.60 -20.95 9.32
C ALA A 320 0.72 -21.97 8.57
N THR A 321 0.95 -22.14 7.27
CA THR A 321 0.24 -23.09 6.42
C THR A 321 0.49 -24.54 6.84
N ASP A 322 1.74 -24.88 7.16
CA ASP A 322 2.12 -26.24 7.55
C ASP A 322 1.49 -26.63 8.88
N ILE A 323 1.41 -25.70 9.83
CA ILE A 323 0.69 -25.89 11.10
C ILE A 323 -0.80 -26.12 10.83
N LEU A 324 -1.43 -25.29 9.98
CA LEU A 324 -2.85 -25.45 9.66
C LEU A 324 -3.16 -26.77 8.96
N LYS A 325 -2.23 -27.35 8.18
CA LYS A 325 -2.46 -28.64 7.51
C LYS A 325 -2.28 -29.86 8.42
N ALA A 326 -1.59 -29.69 9.54
CA ALA A 326 -1.37 -30.76 10.50
C ALA A 326 -2.59 -31.02 11.39
N GLU A 327 -3.54 -30.07 11.43
CA GLU A 327 -4.79 -30.08 12.20
C GLU A 327 -6.01 -30.41 11.34
#